data_AF-A0AAW5B173-F1
#
_entry.id   AF-A0AAW5B173-F1
#
_cell.length_a   1.000
_cell.length_b   1.000
_cell.length_c   1.000
_cell.angle_alpha   90.00
_cell.angle_beta   90.00
_cell.angle_gamma   90.00
#
_symmetry.space_group_name_H-M   'P 1'
#
loop_
_entity.id
_entity.type
_entity.pdbx_description
1 polymer ?
#
loop_
_entity_poly.entity_id
_entity_poly.type
_entity_poly.pdbx_seq_one_letter_code
_entity_poly.pdbx_strand_id
1 'polypeptide(L)'
;MNMDHMFIMRLAALLFGGGIASCLFPGKSRMSHVLFLLLVLAETAVAHATTPDGWWFLLPGVVSVLLRLSFKGGTESGKGGKALLSLHATDGTIIRYYYWFSNFLVYGGAGSGKTKSIGKPLMEQYIRSGFAGFIYDFKDFDYTRTAYNLIRKHGYPHEFYYVNFTDM
;
A
#
# COMPACT_ATOMS: atom_id res chain seq x y z
N MET A 1 48.16 7.43 -17.52
CA MET A 1 46.77 7.64 -17.04
C MET A 1 46.80 7.45 -15.52
N ASN A 2 46.77 8.55 -14.75
CA ASN A 2 47.05 8.52 -13.31
C ASN A 2 45.97 7.74 -12.54
N MET A 3 46.41 6.94 -11.56
CA MET A 3 45.55 6.09 -10.72
C MET A 3 44.48 6.89 -9.96
N ASP A 4 44.73 8.17 -9.68
CA ASP A 4 43.82 9.06 -8.95
C ASP A 4 42.54 9.37 -9.73
N HIS A 5 42.64 9.58 -11.05
CA HIS A 5 41.46 9.82 -11.89
C HIS A 5 40.57 8.59 -12.00
N MET A 6 41.16 7.40 -12.05
CA MET A 6 40.40 6.15 -12.10
C MET A 6 39.69 5.86 -10.77
N PHE A 7 40.30 6.23 -9.64
CA PHE A 7 39.69 6.09 -8.32
C PHE A 7 38.51 7.06 -8.14
N ILE A 8 38.68 8.32 -8.56
CA ILE A 8 37.62 9.33 -8.53
C ILE A 8 36.44 8.96 -9.45
N MET A 9 36.71 8.45 -10.65
CA MET A 9 35.63 7.99 -11.55
C MET A 9 34.86 6.79 -10.99
N ARG A 10 35.53 5.87 -10.29
CA ARG A 10 34.87 4.73 -9.63
C ARG A 10 34.01 5.16 -8.44
N LEU A 11 34.47 6.14 -7.66
CA LEU A 11 33.71 6.71 -6.56
C LEU A 11 32.47 7.47 -7.06
N ALA A 12 32.62 8.25 -8.13
CA ALA A 12 31.50 8.93 -8.78
C ALA A 12 30.47 7.93 -9.33
N ALA A 13 30.92 6.86 -10.01
CA ALA A 13 30.04 5.80 -10.53
C ALA A 13 29.26 5.06 -9.42
N LEU A 14 29.88 4.86 -8.25
CA LEU A 14 29.23 4.25 -7.07
C LEU A 14 28.14 5.15 -6.48
N LEU A 15 28.37 6.47 -6.42
CA LEU A 15 27.36 7.44 -5.98
C LEU A 15 26.21 7.54 -6.99
N PHE A 16 26.50 7.58 -8.30
CA PHE A 16 25.48 7.54 -9.37
C PHE A 16 24.59 6.30 -9.30
N GLY A 17 25.14 5.14 -8.91
CA GLY A 17 24.36 3.91 -8.71
C GLY A 17 23.34 4.01 -7.58
N GLY A 18 23.66 4.76 -6.51
CA GLY A 18 22.79 4.97 -5.35
C GLY A 18 21.56 5.84 -5.68
N GLY A 19 21.75 6.92 -6.43
CA GLY A 19 20.67 7.80 -6.90
C GLY A 19 19.67 7.07 -7.81
N ILE A 20 20.16 6.26 -8.76
CA ILE A 20 19.32 5.49 -9.69
C ILE A 20 18.58 4.36 -8.96
N ALA A 21 19.22 3.69 -8.00
CA ALA A 21 18.55 2.68 -7.17
C ALA A 21 17.37 3.28 -6.39
N SER A 22 17.49 4.53 -5.93
CA SER A 22 16.39 5.23 -5.25
C SER A 22 15.19 5.55 -6.16
N CYS A 23 15.42 5.66 -7.47
CA CYS A 23 14.37 5.85 -8.48
C CYS A 23 13.66 4.53 -8.86
N LEU A 24 14.34 3.38 -8.77
CA LEU A 24 13.80 2.07 -9.18
C LEU A 24 12.91 1.41 -8.11
N PHE A 25 12.87 1.93 -6.88
CA PHE A 25 12.01 1.40 -5.81
C PHE A 25 10.99 2.43 -5.27
N PRO A 26 10.06 2.94 -6.11
CA PRO A 26 9.02 3.88 -5.65
C PRO A 26 7.98 3.24 -4.72
N GLY A 27 7.92 1.91 -4.64
CA GLY A 27 6.83 1.19 -3.96
C GLY A 27 6.94 1.03 -2.43
N LYS A 28 8.08 1.37 -1.80
CA LYS A 28 8.26 1.12 -0.35
C LYS A 28 8.91 2.24 0.45
N SER A 29 9.62 3.14 -0.21
CA SER A 29 10.24 4.30 0.44
C SER A 29 9.42 5.56 0.15
N ARG A 30 8.75 6.11 1.17
CA ARG A 30 8.25 7.49 1.16
C ARG A 30 9.44 8.47 1.20
N MET A 31 10.32 8.41 0.21
CA MET A 31 11.40 9.39 0.12
C MET A 31 10.78 10.74 -0.26
N SER A 32 10.78 11.68 0.69
CA SER A 32 10.28 13.04 0.47
C SER A 32 10.90 13.64 -0.79
N HIS A 33 10.11 14.38 -1.58
CA HIS A 33 10.61 15.11 -2.75
C HIS A 33 11.80 16.02 -2.41
N VAL A 34 11.81 16.55 -1.19
CA VAL A 34 12.90 17.37 -0.66
C VAL A 34 14.19 16.55 -0.53
N LEU A 35 14.12 15.33 0.03
CA LEU A 35 15.30 14.49 0.24
C LEU A 35 15.92 14.04 -1.10
N PHE A 36 15.08 13.71 -2.09
CA PHE A 36 15.54 13.37 -3.43
C PHE A 36 16.29 14.54 -4.09
N LEU A 37 15.73 15.75 -4.04
CA LEU A 37 16.37 16.93 -4.62
C LEU A 37 17.70 17.27 -3.92
N LEU A 38 17.74 17.15 -2.59
CA LEU A 38 18.98 17.36 -1.83
C LEU A 38 20.08 16.37 -2.22
N LEU A 39 19.74 15.10 -2.44
CA LEU A 39 20.70 14.09 -2.89
C LEU A 39 21.23 14.39 -4.29
N VAL A 40 20.36 14.75 -5.25
CA VAL A 40 20.78 15.13 -6.61
C VAL A 40 21.67 16.38 -6.60
N LEU A 41 21.36 17.37 -5.76
CA LEU A 41 22.20 18.57 -5.61
C LEU A 41 23.56 18.24 -4.98
N ALA A 42 23.59 17.38 -3.96
CA ALA A 42 24.83 16.95 -3.33
C ALA A 42 25.73 16.18 -4.32
N GLU A 43 25.18 15.27 -5.11
CA GLU A 43 25.91 14.56 -6.17
C GLU A 43 26.46 15.52 -7.22
N THR A 44 25.65 16.49 -7.65
CA THR A 44 26.05 17.51 -8.64
C THR A 44 27.19 18.39 -8.10
N ALA A 45 27.14 18.77 -6.83
CA ALA A 45 28.18 19.57 -6.19
C ALA A 45 29.51 18.80 -6.07
N VAL A 46 29.46 17.51 -5.71
CA VAL A 46 30.65 16.63 -5.64
C VAL A 46 31.25 16.42 -7.04
N ALA A 47 30.41 16.23 -8.07
CA ALA A 47 30.87 16.10 -9.46
C ALA A 47 31.54 17.39 -9.97
N HIS A 48 30.98 18.56 -9.64
CA HIS A 48 31.58 19.85 -10.01
C HIS A 48 32.92 20.10 -9.31
N ALA A 49 33.03 19.75 -8.02
CA ALA A 49 34.27 19.90 -7.26
C ALA A 49 35.41 18.99 -7.75
N THR A 50 35.08 17.83 -8.32
CA THR A 50 36.08 16.86 -8.80
C THR A 50 36.50 17.07 -10.26
N THR A 51 35.63 17.68 -11.07
CA THR A 51 35.84 17.87 -12.51
C THR A 51 35.10 19.13 -12.99
N PRO A 52 35.71 20.32 -12.88
CA PRO A 52 35.03 21.60 -13.11
C PRO A 52 34.52 21.78 -14.54
N ASP A 53 35.19 21.19 -15.53
CA ASP A 53 34.97 21.44 -16.96
C ASP A 53 33.98 20.46 -17.63
N GLY A 54 33.43 19.51 -16.88
CA GLY A 54 32.53 18.48 -17.40
C GLY A 54 31.05 18.86 -17.29
N TRP A 55 30.49 19.56 -18.27
CA TRP A 55 29.05 19.86 -18.30
C TRP A 55 28.16 18.59 -18.36
N TRP A 56 28.73 17.45 -18.76
CA TRP A 56 28.04 16.17 -18.90
C TRP A 56 27.57 15.53 -17.57
N PHE A 57 28.07 15.96 -16.41
CA PHE A 57 27.58 15.50 -15.09
C PHE A 57 26.16 15.96 -14.76
N LEU A 58 25.64 16.96 -15.47
CA LEU A 58 24.27 17.43 -15.29
C LEU A 58 23.24 16.50 -15.93
N LEU A 59 23.65 15.72 -16.95
CA LEU A 59 22.74 14.86 -17.71
C LEU A 59 22.06 13.79 -16.86
N PRO A 60 22.76 13.03 -15.99
CA PRO A 60 22.09 12.01 -15.19
C PRO A 60 21.19 12.60 -14.09
N GLY A 61 21.52 13.78 -13.55
CA GLY A 61 20.67 14.52 -12.62
C GLY A 61 19.36 14.99 -13.28
N VAL A 62 19.44 15.51 -14.51
CA VAL A 62 18.26 15.85 -15.30
C VAL A 62 17.43 14.60 -15.63
N VAL A 63 18.08 13.51 -16.03
CA VAL A 63 17.40 12.24 -16.33
C VAL A 63 16.72 11.66 -15.09
N SER A 64 17.34 11.70 -13.91
CA SER A 64 16.75 11.19 -12.67
C SER A 64 15.53 12.02 -12.23
N VAL A 65 15.59 13.34 -12.39
CA VAL A 65 14.44 14.23 -12.15
C VAL A 65 13.31 13.95 -13.14
N LEU A 66 13.60 13.84 -14.44
CA LEU A 66 12.60 13.52 -15.46
C LEU A 66 11.96 12.15 -15.25
N LEU A 67 12.77 11.15 -14.88
CA LEU A 67 12.32 9.80 -14.58
C LEU A 67 11.38 9.82 -13.36
N ARG A 68 11.74 10.55 -12.29
CA ARG A 68 10.91 10.66 -11.08
C ARG A 68 9.63 11.45 -11.29
N LEU A 69 9.64 12.46 -12.17
CA LEU A 69 8.43 13.16 -12.62
C LEU A 69 7.53 12.26 -13.48
N SER A 70 8.12 11.39 -14.31
CA SER A 70 7.39 10.41 -15.12
C SER A 70 6.80 9.29 -14.26
N PHE A 71 7.49 8.90 -13.19
CA PHE A 71 6.99 8.01 -12.13
C PHE A 71 6.20 8.76 -11.06
N LYS A 72 5.51 9.87 -11.39
CA LYS A 72 4.49 10.44 -10.50
C LYS A 72 3.38 9.40 -10.36
N GLY A 73 3.61 8.50 -9.40
CA GLY A 73 2.74 7.39 -9.04
C GLY A 73 1.35 7.96 -8.95
N GLY A 74 0.45 7.39 -9.75
CA GLY A 74 -0.92 7.80 -9.82
C GLY A 74 -1.39 8.05 -8.41
N THR A 75 -1.57 9.32 -8.08
CA THR A 75 -2.32 9.66 -6.88
C THR A 75 -3.68 9.12 -7.25
N GLU A 76 -4.09 8.01 -6.63
CA GLU A 76 -5.48 7.62 -6.68
C GLU A 76 -6.23 8.81 -6.13
N SER A 77 -6.70 9.65 -7.05
CA SER A 77 -7.68 10.67 -6.80
C SER A 77 -8.92 9.87 -6.48
N GLY A 78 -9.05 9.48 -5.22
CA GLY A 78 -10.28 9.00 -4.64
C GLY A 78 -11.26 10.16 -4.67
N LYS A 79 -11.80 10.44 -5.86
CA LYS A 79 -12.95 11.29 -6.07
C LYS A 79 -14.06 10.72 -5.19
N GLY A 80 -14.34 11.37 -4.06
CA GLY A 80 -15.65 11.49 -3.40
C GLY A 80 -16.60 10.28 -3.41
N GLY A 81 -16.12 9.06 -3.54
CA GLY A 81 -16.95 7.86 -3.53
C GLY A 81 -17.30 7.57 -2.08
N LYS A 82 -18.60 7.46 -1.78
CA LYS A 82 -19.05 6.96 -0.48
C LYS A 82 -18.27 5.67 -0.18
N ALA A 83 -17.53 5.65 0.93
CA ALA A 83 -16.82 4.46 1.36
C ALA A 83 -17.84 3.30 1.43
N LEU A 84 -17.56 2.24 0.69
CA LEU A 84 -18.46 1.11 0.51
C LEU A 84 -18.66 0.36 1.83
N LEU A 85 -17.59 0.28 2.63
CA LEU A 85 -17.57 -0.32 3.96
C LEU A 85 -16.81 0.64 4.89
N SER A 86 -17.34 0.85 6.09
CA SER A 86 -16.70 1.66 7.13
C SER A 86 -16.71 0.90 8.46
N LEU A 87 -15.52 0.67 9.02
CA LEU A 87 -15.35 0.08 10.34
C LEU A 87 -15.01 1.18 11.33
N HIS A 88 -15.77 1.22 12.42
CA HIS A 88 -15.56 2.18 13.51
C HIS A 88 -14.76 1.51 14.61
N ALA A 89 -13.59 2.07 14.92
CA ALA A 89 -12.78 1.69 16.06
C ALA A 89 -13.24 2.42 17.33
N THR A 90 -12.90 1.85 18.49
CA THR A 90 -13.31 2.36 19.81
C THR A 90 -12.75 3.75 20.12
N ASP A 91 -11.61 4.09 19.53
CA ASP A 91 -10.93 5.39 19.66
C ASP A 91 -11.52 6.47 18.72
N GLY A 92 -12.57 6.14 17.97
CA GLY A 92 -13.18 7.02 16.98
C GLY A 92 -12.52 6.96 15.59
N THR A 93 -11.45 6.19 15.43
CA THR A 93 -10.82 5.98 14.11
C THR A 93 -11.78 5.25 13.19
N ILE A 94 -11.95 5.75 11.96
CA ILE A 94 -12.79 5.12 10.94
C ILE A 94 -11.90 4.52 9.85
N ILE A 95 -11.90 3.20 9.76
CA ILE A 95 -11.23 2.47 8.68
C ILE A 95 -12.21 2.38 7.51
N ARG A 96 -11.88 3.06 6.41
CA ARG A 96 -12.73 3.13 5.22
C ARG A 96 -12.20 2.23 4.12
N TYR A 97 -13.09 1.46 3.52
CA TYR A 97 -12.82 0.66 2.34
C TYR A 97 -13.50 1.25 1.13
N TYR A 98 -12.71 1.63 0.13
CA TYR A 98 -13.21 2.34 -1.05
C TYR A 98 -13.41 1.43 -2.26
N TYR A 99 -12.64 0.34 -2.38
CA TYR A 99 -12.61 -0.51 -3.58
C TYR A 99 -12.90 -1.97 -3.24
N TRP A 100 -14.04 -2.52 -3.69
CA TRP A 100 -14.47 -3.87 -3.32
C TRP A 100 -13.61 -5.01 -3.87
N PHE A 101 -12.82 -4.77 -4.93
CA PHE A 101 -11.91 -5.79 -5.47
C PHE A 101 -10.58 -5.84 -4.73
N SER A 102 -10.28 -4.84 -3.91
CA SER A 102 -9.23 -5.00 -2.93
C SER A 102 -9.67 -6.11 -1.97
N ASN A 103 -8.72 -6.95 -1.57
CA ASN A 103 -8.93 -7.90 -0.48
C ASN A 103 -8.28 -7.36 0.79
N PHE A 104 -8.67 -7.90 1.94
CA PHE A 104 -8.04 -7.58 3.23
C PHE A 104 -7.61 -8.88 3.93
N LEU A 105 -6.48 -8.82 4.63
CA LEU A 105 -5.99 -9.91 5.46
C LEU A 105 -6.05 -9.47 6.91
N VAL A 106 -6.81 -10.20 7.73
CA VAL A 106 -6.84 -10.00 9.18
C VAL A 106 -6.00 -11.08 9.83
N TYR A 107 -4.84 -10.68 10.36
CA TYR A 107 -3.93 -11.57 11.05
C TYR A 107 -3.79 -11.17 12.53
N GLY A 108 -3.50 -12.16 13.38
CA GLY A 108 -3.29 -11.96 14.82
C GLY A 108 -3.24 -13.29 15.55
N GLY A 109 -2.64 -13.32 16.75
CA GLY A 109 -2.49 -14.54 17.55
C GLY A 109 -3.81 -15.19 17.98
N ALA A 110 -3.75 -16.39 18.55
CA ALA A 110 -4.93 -17.01 19.18
C ALA A 110 -5.51 -16.08 20.27
N GLY A 111 -6.83 -16.04 20.41
CA GLY A 111 -7.49 -15.19 21.42
C GLY A 111 -7.47 -13.68 21.17
N SER A 112 -6.78 -13.17 20.15
CA SER A 112 -6.69 -11.72 19.83
C SER A 112 -8.01 -11.02 19.45
N GLY A 113 -9.13 -11.74 19.40
CA GLY A 113 -10.44 -11.15 19.18
C GLY A 113 -10.79 -10.82 17.72
N LYS A 114 -9.99 -11.23 16.73
CA LYS A 114 -10.21 -10.98 15.27
C LYS A 114 -11.67 -11.09 14.83
N THR A 115 -12.35 -12.18 15.22
CA THR A 115 -13.74 -12.44 14.87
C THR A 115 -14.68 -11.38 15.43
N LYS A 116 -14.52 -10.99 16.69
CA LYS A 116 -15.38 -10.02 17.37
C LYS A 116 -15.09 -8.59 16.94
N SER A 117 -13.81 -8.23 16.80
CA SER A 117 -13.39 -6.85 16.53
C SER A 117 -13.46 -6.46 15.06
N ILE A 118 -13.15 -7.39 14.14
CA ILE A 118 -13.12 -7.11 12.70
C ILE A 118 -14.13 -7.96 11.93
N GLY A 119 -14.15 -9.28 12.15
CA GLY A 119 -14.94 -10.21 11.34
C GLY A 119 -16.45 -9.92 11.34
N LYS A 120 -17.08 -9.89 12.53
CA LYS A 120 -18.52 -9.65 12.69
C LYS A 120 -18.94 -8.24 12.23
N PRO A 121 -18.24 -7.15 12.62
CA PRO A 121 -18.55 -5.81 12.10
C PRO A 121 -18.43 -5.70 10.59
N LEU A 122 -17.43 -6.34 9.99
CA LEU A 122 -17.23 -6.30 8.55
C LEU A 122 -18.32 -7.07 7.80
N MET A 123 -18.70 -8.24 8.30
CA MET A 123 -19.85 -8.99 7.80
C MET A 123 -21.15 -8.17 7.86
N GLU A 124 -21.39 -7.45 8.95
CA GLU A 124 -22.55 -6.56 9.07
C GLU A 124 -22.54 -5.45 8.00
N GLN A 125 -21.38 -4.87 7.70
CA GLN A 125 -21.26 -3.88 6.62
C GLN A 125 -21.56 -4.49 5.24
N TYR A 126 -21.07 -5.70 4.94
CA TYR A 126 -21.37 -6.37 3.66
C TYR A 126 -22.87 -6.66 3.50
N ILE A 127 -23.50 -7.19 4.56
CA ILE A 127 -24.94 -7.49 4.56
C ILE A 127 -25.77 -6.21 4.40
N ARG A 128 -25.42 -5.13 5.12
CA ARG A 128 -26.11 -3.83 4.99
C ARG A 128 -26.00 -3.22 3.61
N SER A 129 -24.88 -3.46 2.93
CA SER A 129 -24.61 -3.00 1.57
C SER A 129 -25.21 -3.94 0.50
N GLY A 130 -25.88 -5.03 0.89
CA GLY A 130 -26.52 -5.96 -0.04
C GLY A 130 -25.56 -6.85 -0.83
N PHE A 131 -24.32 -7.03 -0.36
CA PHE A 131 -23.34 -7.86 -1.08
C PHE A 131 -23.60 -9.35 -0.88
N ALA A 132 -23.70 -10.08 -2.00
CA ALA A 132 -23.58 -11.53 -2.02
C ALA A 132 -22.18 -11.97 -1.61
N GLY A 133 -22.10 -13.03 -0.79
CA GLY A 133 -20.84 -13.54 -0.29
C GLY A 133 -20.93 -15.01 0.13
N PHE A 134 -19.77 -15.65 0.20
CA PHE A 134 -19.60 -17.02 0.68
C PHE A 134 -18.86 -16.98 2.03
N ILE A 135 -19.40 -17.67 3.03
CA ILE A 135 -18.83 -17.74 4.37
C ILE A 135 -18.37 -19.17 4.61
N TYR A 136 -17.07 -19.34 4.85
CA TYR A 136 -16.51 -20.58 5.35
C TYR A 136 -16.30 -20.47 6.86
N ASP A 137 -17.06 -21.25 7.63
CA ASP A 137 -17.07 -21.20 9.09
C ASP A 137 -16.48 -22.47 9.68
N PHE A 138 -15.19 -22.43 10.01
CA PHE A 138 -14.50 -23.56 10.64
C PHE A 138 -14.83 -23.72 12.13
N LYS A 139 -15.33 -22.67 12.81
CA LYS A 139 -15.48 -22.64 14.27
C LYS A 139 -16.96 -22.73 14.66
N ASP A 140 -17.43 -23.96 14.84
CA ASP A 140 -18.69 -24.33 15.55
C ASP A 140 -19.84 -23.32 15.39
N PHE A 141 -20.15 -22.97 14.15
CA PHE A 141 -21.30 -22.15 13.75
C PHE A 141 -21.34 -20.69 14.23
N ASP A 142 -20.25 -20.12 14.77
CA ASP A 142 -20.28 -18.74 15.29
C ASP A 142 -20.53 -17.71 14.17
N TYR A 143 -19.89 -17.86 13.02
CA TYR A 143 -20.14 -16.99 11.87
C TYR A 143 -21.48 -17.28 11.22
N THR A 144 -21.84 -18.55 11.10
CA THR A 144 -23.13 -18.98 10.51
C THR A 144 -24.31 -18.35 11.25
N ARG A 145 -24.33 -18.47 12.59
CA ARG A 145 -25.38 -17.88 13.43
C ARG A 145 -25.37 -16.36 13.36
N THR A 146 -24.19 -15.75 13.34
CA THR A 146 -24.06 -14.30 13.23
C THR A 146 -24.61 -13.79 11.89
N ALA A 147 -24.27 -14.43 10.78
CA ALA A 147 -24.76 -14.08 9.45
C ALA A 147 -26.28 -14.17 9.37
N TYR A 148 -26.87 -15.27 9.83
CA TYR A 148 -28.32 -15.46 9.85
C TYR A 148 -29.05 -14.35 10.63
N ASN A 149 -28.54 -14.00 11.81
CA ASN A 149 -29.11 -12.93 12.63
C ASN A 149 -28.99 -11.56 11.96
N LEU A 150 -27.85 -11.26 11.34
CA LEU A 150 -27.62 -9.99 10.64
C LEU A 150 -28.49 -9.85 9.39
N ILE A 151 -28.68 -10.94 8.63
CA ILE A 151 -29.57 -11.00 7.46
C ILE A 151 -31.00 -10.62 7.87
N ARG A 152 -31.52 -11.24 8.93
CA ARG A 152 -32.85 -10.94 9.45
C ARG A 152 -32.97 -9.52 10.00
N LYS A 153 -31.94 -9.04 10.69
CA LYS A 153 -31.90 -7.69 11.28
C LYS A 153 -31.92 -6.59 10.22
N HIS A 154 -31.20 -6.77 9.11
CA HIS A 154 -31.01 -5.74 8.09
C HIS A 154 -31.85 -5.94 6.83
N GLY A 155 -32.73 -6.95 6.78
CA GLY A 155 -33.61 -7.19 5.63
C GLY A 155 -32.83 -7.49 4.36
N TYR A 156 -31.82 -8.36 4.46
CA TYR A 156 -30.93 -8.68 3.34
C TYR A 156 -31.71 -9.26 2.14
N PRO A 157 -31.48 -8.77 0.91
CA PRO A 157 -32.38 -9.03 -0.22
C PRO A 157 -32.16 -10.38 -0.92
N HIS A 158 -31.17 -11.17 -0.51
CA HIS A 158 -30.82 -12.44 -1.16
C HIS A 158 -31.03 -13.64 -0.23
N GLU A 159 -31.24 -14.80 -0.85
CA GLU A 159 -31.42 -16.09 -0.15
C GLU A 159 -30.17 -16.50 0.65
N PHE A 160 -30.40 -17.17 1.78
CA PHE A 160 -29.35 -17.71 2.64
C PHE A 160 -29.31 -19.23 2.54
N TYR A 161 -28.22 -19.75 1.96
CA TYR A 161 -27.98 -21.18 1.85
C TYR A 161 -26.95 -21.63 2.89
N TYR A 162 -27.20 -22.79 3.49
CA TYR A 162 -26.34 -23.38 4.51
C TYR A 162 -26.04 -24.84 4.17
N VAL A 163 -24.76 -25.19 4.22
CA VAL A 163 -24.25 -26.55 3.99
C VAL A 163 -23.37 -26.91 5.18
N ASN A 164 -23.67 -28.04 5.83
CA ASN A 164 -22.90 -28.56 6.94
C ASN A 164 -22.01 -29.71 6.46
N PHE A 165 -20.71 -29.64 6.78
CA PHE A 165 -19.73 -30.67 6.44
C PHE A 165 -19.33 -31.56 7.64
N THR A 166 -19.82 -31.27 8.84
CA THR A 166 -19.47 -32.05 10.05
C THR A 166 -20.02 -33.48 10.02
N ASP A 167 -21.10 -33.71 9.26
CA ASP A 167 -21.80 -34.99 9.19
C ASP A 167 -21.54 -35.74 7.86
N MET A 168 -20.53 -35.34 7.09
CA MET A 168 -20.08 -36.00 5.85
C MET A 168 -18.93 -36.97 6.11
#